data_AF-A0A6C0DT97-F1
#
_entry.id   AF-A0A6C0DT97-F1
#
_cell.length_a   1.000
_cell.length_b   1.000
_cell.length_c   1.000
_cell.angle_alpha   90.00
_cell.angle_beta   90.00
_cell.angle_gamma   90.00
#
_symmetry.space_group_name_H-M   'P 1'
#
loop_
_entity.id
_entity.type
_entity.pdbx_description
1 polymer ?
#
loop_
_entity_poly.entity_id
_entity_poly.type
_entity_poly.pdbx_seq_one_letter_code
_entity_poly.pdbx_strand_id
1 'polypeptide(L)'
;MNEQALEESRLNKIDNIVSRIYSKAISAAKQGLKSYRYQVPLDSPSNSLSSSNTFHVKYMNEILASLRRLFPDSRIVHTLLGMGRDGRIYDIATMDDRILDLVINAFANSYIVIDWS
;
A
#
# COMPACT_ATOMS: atom_id res chain seq x y z
N MET A 1 25.47 -4.54 17.40
CA MET A 1 24.64 -5.06 16.30
C MET A 1 25.18 -4.45 15.01
N ASN A 2 25.58 -5.27 14.03
CA ASN A 2 26.32 -4.80 12.85
C ASN A 2 25.36 -4.08 11.88
N GLU A 3 25.68 -2.85 11.44
CA GLU A 3 24.80 -2.06 10.55
C GLU A 3 24.51 -2.78 9.23
N GLN A 4 25.50 -3.52 8.71
CA GLN A 4 25.33 -4.33 7.50
C GLN A 4 24.23 -5.39 7.63
N ALA A 5 24.16 -6.07 8.78
CA ALA A 5 23.14 -7.10 9.01
C ALA A 5 21.73 -6.50 9.13
N LEU A 6 21.61 -5.28 9.64
CA LEU A 6 20.33 -4.57 9.69
C LEU A 6 19.85 -4.19 8.29
N GLU A 7 20.77 -3.72 7.44
CA GLU A 7 20.47 -3.33 6.06
C GLU A 7 20.07 -4.54 5.20
N GLU A 8 20.78 -5.66 5.31
CA GLU A 8 20.42 -6.90 4.63
C GLU A 8 19.03 -7.40 5.07
N SER A 9 18.75 -7.38 6.37
CA SER A 9 17.43 -7.77 6.90
C SER A 9 16.31 -6.89 6.34
N ARG A 10 16.56 -5.58 6.24
CA ARG A 10 15.64 -4.59 5.67
C ARG A 10 15.36 -4.89 4.19
N LEU A 11 16.40 -5.08 3.38
CA LEU A 11 16.28 -5.40 1.96
C LEU A 11 15.54 -6.73 1.74
N ASN A 12 15.91 -7.77 2.47
CA ASN A 12 15.22 -9.07 2.43
C ASN A 12 13.73 -8.94 2.76
N LYS A 13 13.36 -8.08 3.70
CA LYS A 13 11.96 -7.84 4.06
C LYS A 13 11.20 -7.10 2.96
N ILE A 14 11.84 -6.12 2.29
CA ILE A 14 11.25 -5.45 1.11
C ILE A 14 11.04 -6.47 -0.01
N ASP A 15 12.05 -7.27 -0.34
CA ASP A 15 11.98 -8.27 -1.41
C ASP A 15 10.88 -9.31 -1.16
N ASN A 16 10.72 -9.75 0.08
CA ASN A 16 9.63 -10.64 0.46
C ASN A 16 8.24 -10.02 0.24
N ILE A 17 8.07 -8.73 0.56
CA ILE A 17 6.81 -8.00 0.33
C ILE A 17 6.55 -7.88 -1.18
N VAL A 18 7.56 -7.43 -1.94
CA VAL A 18 7.49 -7.25 -3.39
C VAL A 18 7.18 -8.56 -4.10
N SER A 19 7.88 -9.65 -3.75
CA SER A 19 7.66 -10.99 -4.31
C SER A 19 6.23 -11.49 -4.07
N ARG A 20 5.69 -11.26 -2.87
CA ARG A 20 4.30 -11.62 -2.53
C ARG A 20 3.29 -10.82 -3.36
N ILE A 21 3.50 -9.51 -3.51
CA ILE A 21 2.63 -8.64 -4.31
C ILE A 21 2.69 -9.07 -5.77
N TYR A 22 3.89 -9.23 -6.33
CA TYR A 22 4.12 -9.66 -7.71
C TYR A 22 3.42 -10.98 -8.02
N SER A 23 3.64 -12.01 -7.19
CA SER A 23 3.05 -13.35 -7.41
C SER A 23 1.52 -13.30 -7.48
N LYS A 24 0.90 -12.51 -6.60
CA LYS A 24 -0.56 -12.33 -6.60
C LYS A 24 -1.06 -11.49 -7.78
N ALA A 25 -0.34 -10.44 -8.16
CA ALA A 25 -0.66 -9.61 -9.31
C ALA A 25 -0.62 -10.44 -10.61
N ILE A 26 0.42 -11.25 -10.80
CA ILE A 26 0.51 -12.16 -11.96
C ILE A 26 -0.62 -13.20 -11.94
N SER A 27 -0.98 -13.73 -10.77
CA SER A 27 -2.13 -14.64 -10.66
C SER A 27 -3.45 -13.97 -11.07
N ALA A 28 -3.68 -12.72 -10.63
CA ALA A 28 -4.83 -11.92 -11.03
C ALA A 28 -4.85 -11.63 -12.55
N ALA A 29 -3.71 -11.28 -13.13
CA ALA A 29 -3.59 -11.05 -14.57
C ALA A 29 -3.92 -12.32 -15.38
N LYS A 30 -3.44 -13.49 -14.92
CA LYS A 30 -3.78 -14.79 -15.53
C LYS A 30 -5.27 -15.14 -15.45
N GLN A 31 -5.99 -14.57 -14.50
CA GLN A 31 -7.45 -14.71 -14.37
C GLN A 31 -8.22 -13.69 -15.24
N GLY A 32 -7.52 -12.86 -16.01
CA GLY A 32 -8.13 -11.83 -16.88
C GLY A 32 -8.51 -10.54 -16.16
N LEU A 33 -8.07 -10.35 -14.90
CA LEU A 33 -8.23 -9.07 -14.22
C LEU A 33 -7.30 -8.02 -14.85
N LYS A 34 -7.76 -6.77 -14.86
CA LYS A 34 -7.00 -5.63 -15.40
C LYS A 34 -6.13 -4.92 -14.37
N SER A 35 -6.44 -5.12 -13.09
CA SER A 35 -5.69 -4.55 -11.99
C SER A 35 -5.70 -5.47 -10.78
N TYR A 36 -4.75 -5.23 -9.89
CA TYR A 36 -4.64 -5.90 -8.60
C TYR A 36 -4.45 -4.87 -7.49
N ARG A 37 -5.11 -5.11 -6.35
CA ARG A 37 -5.04 -4.26 -5.17
C ARG A 37 -4.49 -5.07 -4.00
N TYR A 38 -3.36 -4.63 -3.47
CA TYR A 38 -2.78 -5.16 -2.25
C TYR A 38 -3.15 -4.25 -1.08
N GLN A 39 -3.91 -4.77 -0.11
CA GLN A 39 -4.15 -4.07 1.14
C GLN A 39 -2.87 -4.10 1.99
N VAL A 40 -2.35 -2.91 2.27
CA VAL A 40 -1.23 -2.73 3.18
C VAL A 40 -1.73 -3.03 4.60
N PRO A 41 -1.10 -3.96 5.32
CA PRO A 41 -1.47 -4.25 6.70
C PRO A 41 -1.34 -2.98 7.54
N LEU A 42 -2.45 -2.54 8.11
CA LEU A 42 -2.47 -1.57 9.20
C LEU A 42 -2.34 -2.38 10.49
N ASP A 43 -1.28 -2.14 11.26
CA ASP A 43 -1.25 -2.67 12.62
C ASP A 43 -2.42 -2.03 13.38
N SER A 44 -3.21 -2.84 14.07
CA SER A 44 -4.49 -2.44 14.67
C SER A 44 -4.39 -1.13 15.45
N PRO A 45 -5.43 -0.26 15.39
CA PRO A 45 -5.43 1.00 16.10
C PRO A 45 -5.71 0.74 17.58
N SER A 46 -4.71 0.29 18.35
CA SER A 46 -4.77 0.49 19.81
C SER A 46 -4.44 1.96 20.09
N ASN A 47 -5.46 2.82 20.00
CA ASN A 47 -5.57 4.13 20.65
C ASN A 47 -4.27 4.96 20.78
N SER A 48 -3.58 5.20 19.68
CA SER A 48 -2.41 6.08 19.69
C SER A 48 -2.32 6.82 18.37
N LEU A 49 -2.64 8.13 18.40
CA LEU A 49 -2.26 9.11 17.40
C LEU A 49 -0.72 9.25 17.23
N SER A 50 0.09 8.42 17.89
CA SER A 50 1.52 8.29 17.61
C SER A 50 1.72 7.29 16.46
N SER A 51 1.93 7.84 15.26
CA SER A 51 2.90 7.35 14.28
C SER A 51 3.04 5.83 14.20
N SER A 52 2.06 5.15 13.61
CA SER A 52 2.19 3.73 13.24
C SER A 52 3.33 3.59 12.23
N ASN A 53 4.53 3.38 12.75
CA ASN A 53 5.80 3.23 12.06
C ASN A 53 5.87 1.86 11.37
N THR A 54 4.82 1.52 10.62
CA THR A 54 4.74 0.23 9.94
C THR A 54 5.84 0.17 8.90
N PHE A 55 6.48 -1.00 8.79
CA PHE A 55 7.56 -1.21 7.82
C PHE A 55 7.14 -0.82 6.40
N HIS A 56 5.88 -1.05 6.05
CA HIS A 56 5.32 -0.65 4.77
C HIS A 56 5.28 0.86 4.59
N VAL A 57 4.83 1.63 5.58
CA VAL A 57 4.80 3.10 5.49
C VAL A 57 6.22 3.66 5.39
N LYS A 58 7.13 3.18 6.23
CA LYS A 58 8.52 3.65 6.26
C LYS A 58 9.26 3.39 4.94
N TYR A 59 9.03 2.23 4.33
CA TYR A 59 9.73 1.78 3.12
C TYR A 59 8.84 1.76 1.87
N MET A 60 7.73 2.51 1.88
CA MET A 60 6.74 2.50 0.79
C MET A 60 7.39 2.85 -0.55
N ASN A 61 8.22 3.90 -0.57
CA ASN A 61 8.88 4.35 -1.79
C ASN A 61 9.79 3.28 -2.41
N GLU A 62 10.50 2.50 -1.58
CA GLU A 62 11.38 1.43 -2.05
C GLU A 62 10.59 0.22 -2.57
N ILE A 63 9.49 -0.11 -1.90
CA ILE A 63 8.53 -1.14 -2.36
C ILE A 63 7.95 -0.73 -3.72
N LEU A 64 7.46 0.50 -3.85
CA LEU A 64 6.90 1.04 -5.10
C LEU A 64 7.95 1.09 -6.21
N ALA A 65 9.18 1.53 -5.91
CA ALA A 65 10.27 1.55 -6.89
C ALA A 65 10.62 0.14 -7.38
N SER A 66 10.62 -0.85 -6.50
CA SER A 66 10.88 -2.25 -6.86
C SER A 66 9.74 -2.83 -7.69
N LEU A 67 8.49 -2.53 -7.36
CA LEU A 67 7.34 -2.92 -8.18
C LEU A 67 7.36 -2.25 -9.57
N ARG A 68 7.72 -0.97 -9.67
CA ARG A 68 7.84 -0.25 -10.96
C ARG A 68 8.90 -0.85 -11.87
N ARG A 69 9.98 -1.40 -11.30
CA ARG A 69 10.98 -2.15 -12.08
C ARG A 69 10.43 -3.46 -12.63
N LEU A 70 9.52 -4.12 -11.91
CA LEU A 70 8.91 -5.39 -12.33
C LEU A 70 7.73 -5.20 -13.30
N PHE A 71 7.05 -4.05 -13.23
CA PHE A 71 5.90 -3.71 -14.06
C PHE A 71 6.11 -2.35 -14.74
N PRO A 72 7.03 -2.23 -15.71
CA PRO A 72 7.42 -0.95 -16.29
C PRO A 72 6.27 -0.26 -17.05
N ASP A 73 5.38 -1.04 -17.65
CA ASP A 73 4.24 -0.53 -18.44
C ASP A 73 2.96 -0.37 -17.61
N SER A 74 2.98 -0.74 -16.33
CA SER A 74 1.80 -0.67 -15.47
C SER A 74 1.80 0.58 -14.60
N ARG A 75 0.61 1.12 -14.35
CA ARG A 75 0.42 2.20 -13.39
C ARG A 75 0.45 1.63 -11.97
N ILE A 76 1.44 2.06 -11.18
CA ILE A 76 1.57 1.65 -9.77
C ILE A 76 1.41 2.85 -8.85
N VAL A 77 0.37 2.81 -8.03
CA VAL A 77 0.02 3.89 -7.08
C VAL A 77 -0.22 3.34 -5.68
N HIS A 78 0.14 4.14 -4.67
CA HIS A 78 -0.27 3.95 -3.29
C HIS A 78 -1.41 4.93 -3.00
N THR A 79 -2.53 4.42 -2.49
CA THR A 79 -3.75 5.18 -2.21
C THR A 79 -4.29 4.82 -0.83
N LEU A 80 -4.95 5.78 -0.20
CA LEU A 80 -5.68 5.60 1.05
C LEU A 80 -7.17 5.62 0.73
N LEU A 81 -7.84 4.49 0.91
CA LEU A 81 -9.27 4.39 0.64
C LEU A 81 -10.06 4.44 1.96
N GLY A 82 -10.88 5.48 2.13
CA GLY A 82 -11.77 5.65 3.28
C GLY A 82 -13.23 5.44 2.89
N MET A 83 -14.04 4.94 3.83
CA MET A 83 -15.49 4.91 3.66
C MET A 83 -16.09 6.21 4.21
N GLY A 84 -16.82 6.92 3.36
CA GLY A 84 -17.63 8.07 3.75
C GLY A 84 -18.86 7.66 4.54
N ARG A 85 -19.48 8.62 5.25
CA ARG A 85 -20.75 8.39 5.97
C ARG A 85 -21.91 7.97 5.07
N ASP A 86 -21.78 8.22 3.78
CA ASP A 86 -22.70 7.80 2.72
C ASP A 86 -22.45 6.36 2.21
N GLY A 87 -21.48 5.65 2.78
CA GLY A 87 -21.10 4.30 2.39
C GLY A 87 -20.24 4.22 1.12
N ARG A 88 -19.84 5.35 0.53
CA ARG A 88 -18.98 5.37 -0.66
C ARG A 88 -17.50 5.30 -0.28
N ILE A 89 -16.68 4.72 -1.16
CA ILE A 89 -15.23 4.62 -0.97
C ILE A 89 -14.55 5.78 -1.68
N TYR A 90 -13.69 6.49 -0.97
CA TYR A 90 -13.01 7.69 -1.42
C TYR A 90 -11.50 7.54 -1.32
N ASP A 91 -10.77 8.06 -2.32
CA ASP A 91 -9.31 8.20 -2.26
C ASP A 91 -8.92 9.43 -1.43
N ILE A 92 -8.65 9.18 -0.15
CA ILE A 92 -8.28 10.22 0.82
C ILE A 92 -6.94 10.88 0.43
N ALA A 93 -6.05 10.19 -0.28
CA ALA A 93 -4.73 10.72 -0.61
C ALA A 93 -4.78 11.90 -1.60
N THR A 94 -5.93 12.11 -2.26
CA THR A 94 -6.14 13.18 -3.25
C THR A 94 -7.28 14.14 -2.86
N MET A 95 -7.87 13.97 -1.67
CA MET A 95 -8.99 14.79 -1.20
C MET A 95 -8.52 16.09 -0.54
N ASP A 96 -9.26 17.17 -0.80
CA ASP A 96 -9.14 18.46 -0.12
C ASP A 96 -9.46 18.28 1.38
N ASP A 97 -8.68 18.93 2.24
CA ASP A 97 -8.78 18.82 3.70
C ASP A 97 -10.21 19.07 4.22
N ARG A 98 -11.02 19.84 3.48
CA ARG A 98 -12.42 20.15 3.82
C ARG A 98 -13.37 18.95 3.71
N ILE A 99 -12.97 17.89 3.01
CA ILE A 99 -13.80 16.68 2.80
C ILE A 99 -13.41 15.57 3.79
N LEU A 100 -12.25 15.69 4.46
CA LEU A 100 -11.80 14.74 5.50
C LEU A 100 -12.82 14.57 6.63
N ASP A 101 -13.56 15.62 7.00
CA ASP A 101 -14.60 15.56 8.05
C ASP A 101 -15.80 14.66 7.69
N LEU A 102 -16.02 14.41 6.40
CA LEU A 102 -17.08 13.52 5.90
C LEU A 102 -16.65 12.06 5.84
N VAL A 103 -15.34 11.80 5.86
CA VAL A 103 -14.76 10.46 5.85
C VAL A 103 -14.65 9.97 7.29
N ILE A 104 -15.13 8.77 7.56
CA ILE A 104 -14.95 8.16 8.87
C ILE A 104 -13.48 7.70 8.94
N ASN A 105 -12.61 8.55 9.50
CA ASN A 105 -11.16 8.30 9.65
C ASN A 105 -10.83 6.93 10.27
N ALA A 106 -11.77 6.31 10.99
CA ALA A 106 -11.61 4.99 11.60
C ALA A 106 -11.50 3.81 10.60
N PHE A 107 -11.78 4.01 9.30
CA PHE A 107 -11.80 2.93 8.30
C PHE A 107 -10.91 3.16 7.06
N ALA A 108 -9.96 4.09 7.13
CA ALA A 108 -9.04 4.32 6.03
C ALA A 108 -8.10 3.12 5.84
N ASN A 109 -8.29 2.36 4.77
CA ASN A 109 -7.43 1.25 4.38
C ASN A 109 -6.39 1.72 3.36
N SER A 110 -5.14 1.34 3.59
CA SER A 110 -4.03 1.66 2.68
C SER A 110 -3.90 0.57 1.61
N TYR A 111 -3.76 0.97 0.34
CA TYR A 111 -3.64 0.03 -0.78
C TYR A 111 -2.50 0.39 -1.73
N ILE A 112 -1.80 -0.63 -2.22
CA ILE A 112 -0.98 -0.54 -3.43
C ILE A 112 -1.81 -1.09 -4.58
N VAL A 113 -2.01 -0.28 -5.61
CA VAL A 113 -2.76 -0.65 -6.82
C VAL A 113 -1.78 -0.77 -7.97
N ILE A 114 -1.85 -1.90 -8.66
CA ILE A 114 -1.11 -2.18 -9.90
C ILE A 114 -2.15 -2.33 -11.00
N ASP A 115 -2.11 -1.43 -11.98
CA ASP A 115 -3.06 -1.39 -13.10
C ASP A 115 -2.32 -1.58 -14.42
N TRP A 116 -2.67 -2.65 -15.14
CA TRP A 116 -2.10 -3.04 -16.43
C TRP A 116 -3.18 -3.08 -17.53
N SER A 117 -4.31 -2.38 -17.29
CA SER A 117 -5.39 -2.22 -18.27
C SER A 117 -4.96 -1.53 -19.54
#